data_AF-A0A1H9E3P6-F1
#
_entry.id   AF-A0A1H9E3P6-F1
#
_cell.length_a   1.000
_cell.length_b   1.000
_cell.length_c   1.000
_cell.angle_alpha   90.00
_cell.angle_beta   90.00
_cell.angle_gamma   90.00
#
_symmetry.space_group_name_H-M   'P 1'
#
loop_
_entity.id
_entity.type
_entity.pdbx_description
1 polymer ?
#
loop_
_entity_poly.entity_id
_entity_poly.type
_entity_poly.pdbx_seq_one_letter_code
_entity_poly.pdbx_strand_id
1 'polypeptide(L)'
;MQKFNYTKITSTDLILEVDINNLSNEEQVLMFGNSNPSESNAEKGTFVQEEDFVFEINIMLYLEMDPAYSLLKKGLYPFQVKDEKVQVLLSLSPNE
;
A
#
# COMPACT_ATOMS: atom_id res chain seq x y z
N MET A 1 6.90 -16.10 3.26
CA MET A 1 5.79 -15.72 4.16
C MET A 1 5.25 -14.39 3.66
N GLN A 2 3.95 -14.29 3.39
CA GLN A 2 3.31 -13.05 2.96
C GLN A 2 3.56 -11.98 4.04
N LYS A 3 4.33 -10.94 3.72
CA LYS A 3 4.68 -9.85 4.65
C LYS A 3 3.61 -8.76 4.73
N PHE A 4 2.54 -8.91 3.95
CA PHE A 4 1.49 -7.94 3.80
C PHE A 4 0.12 -8.63 3.77
N ASN A 5 -0.87 -7.97 4.35
CA ASN A 5 -2.27 -8.26 4.16
C ASN A 5 -2.84 -7.28 3.13
N TYR A 6 -4.01 -7.56 2.60
CA TYR A 6 -4.74 -6.63 1.76
C TYR A 6 -6.24 -6.66 2.07
N THR A 7 -6.93 -5.57 1.77
CA THR A 7 -8.39 -5.47 1.86
C THR A 7 -8.89 -4.76 0.62
N LYS A 8 -9.70 -5.47 -0.17
CA LYS A 8 -10.38 -4.87 -1.32
C LYS A 8 -11.45 -3.89 -0.85
N ILE A 9 -11.47 -2.68 -1.40
CA ILE A 9 -12.47 -1.65 -1.09
C ILE A 9 -13.47 -1.54 -2.23
N THR A 10 -12.98 -1.45 -3.47
CA THR A 10 -13.79 -1.42 -4.69
C THR A 10 -13.20 -2.38 -5.73
N SER A 11 -13.70 -2.37 -6.97
CA SER A 11 -13.09 -3.12 -8.07
C SER A 11 -11.73 -2.57 -8.51
N THR A 12 -11.38 -1.34 -8.10
CA THR A 12 -10.17 -0.61 -8.49
C THR A 12 -9.32 -0.17 -7.30
N ASP A 13 -9.88 -0.13 -6.09
CA ASP A 13 -9.19 0.33 -4.89
C ASP A 13 -8.97 -0.81 -3.89
N LEU A 14 -7.76 -0.86 -3.33
CA LEU A 14 -7.38 -1.79 -2.29
C LEU A 14 -6.54 -1.11 -1.21
N ILE A 15 -6.69 -1.57 0.02
CA ILE A 15 -5.78 -1.23 1.13
C ILE A 15 -4.73 -2.31 1.22
N LEU A 16 -3.47 -1.94 1.14
CA LEU A 16 -2.33 -2.81 1.40
C LEU A 16 -1.85 -2.54 2.83
N GLU A 17 -1.81 -3.58 3.64
CA GLU A 17 -1.50 -3.50 5.05
C GLU A 17 -0.17 -4.20 5.35
N VAL A 18 0.76 -3.47 5.97
CA VAL A 18 2.06 -3.97 6.38
C VAL A 18 2.22 -3.77 7.88
N ASP A 19 2.56 -4.83 8.60
CA ASP A 19 2.92 -4.74 10.01
C ASP A 19 4.25 -3.97 10.13
N ILE A 20 4.29 -2.92 10.94
CA ILE A 20 5.50 -2.10 11.14
C ILE A 20 6.63 -2.96 11.70
N ASN A 21 6.30 -3.98 12.50
CA ASN A 21 7.28 -4.90 13.07
C ASN A 21 7.94 -5.79 12.00
N ASN A 22 7.37 -5.88 10.79
CA ASN A 22 7.99 -6.55 9.64
C ASN A 22 8.96 -5.66 8.86
N LEU A 23 9.02 -4.36 9.17
CA LEU A 23 9.92 -3.38 8.56
C LEU A 23 11.12 -3.16 9.50
N SER A 24 12.32 -3.11 8.93
CA SER A 24 13.51 -2.68 9.66
C SER A 24 13.41 -1.20 10.07
N ASN A 25 14.14 -0.79 11.11
CA ASN A 25 14.17 0.62 11.52
C ASN A 25 14.60 1.56 10.38
N GLU A 26 15.47 1.11 9.48
CA GLU A 26 15.86 1.88 8.30
C GLU A 26 14.70 2.04 7.31
N GLU A 27 13.95 0.97 7.03
CA GLU A 27 12.75 1.02 6.19
C GLU A 27 11.66 1.89 6.84
N GLN A 28 11.50 1.83 8.16
CA GLN A 28 10.54 2.68 8.89
C GLN A 28 10.91 4.16 8.79
N VAL A 29 12.19 4.52 8.98
CA VAL A 29 12.64 5.92 8.84
C VAL A 29 12.52 6.39 7.40
N LEU A 30 12.82 5.53 6.42
CA LEU A 30 12.76 5.89 5.00
C LEU A 30 11.31 6.05 4.51
N MET A 31 10.38 5.23 5.00
CA MET A 31 8.97 5.29 4.60
C MET A 31 8.14 6.28 5.41
N PHE A 32 8.47 6.49 6.70
CA PHE A 32 7.63 7.27 7.62
C PHE A 32 8.33 8.50 8.22
N GLY A 33 9.62 8.69 7.95
CA GLY A 33 10.39 9.82 8.48
C GLY A 33 10.70 9.75 9.98
N ASN A 34 10.29 8.68 10.67
CA ASN A 34 10.52 8.47 12.09
C ASN A 34 10.61 6.98 12.43
N SER A 35 11.39 6.63 13.45
CA SER A 35 11.65 5.23 13.84
C SER A 35 10.65 4.65 14.84
N ASN A 36 9.63 5.42 15.26
CA ASN A 36 8.56 5.00 16.17
C ASN A 36 7.21 5.63 15.77
N PRO A 37 6.55 5.13 14.72
CA PRO A 37 5.24 5.64 14.29
C PRO A 37 4.08 5.21 15.23
N SER A 38 4.34 4.40 16.27
CA SER A 38 3.33 3.82 17.15
C SER A 38 2.80 4.74 18.26
N GLU A 39 3.48 5.86 18.57
CA GLU A 39 3.14 6.69 19.74
C GLU A 39 2.21 7.88 19.46
N SER A 40 1.70 8.03 18.23
CA SER A 40 1.00 9.24 17.81
C SER A 40 -0.26 8.90 17.03
N ASN A 41 -1.37 9.54 17.41
CA ASN A 41 -2.70 9.43 16.80
C ASN A 41 -2.65 9.26 15.29
N ALA A 42 -3.17 8.14 14.76
CA ALA A 42 -3.45 7.89 13.34
C ALA A 42 -2.64 8.79 12.39
N GLU A 43 -1.32 8.59 12.33
CA GLU A 43 -0.47 9.43 11.49
C GLU A 43 -0.83 9.18 10.02
N LYS A 44 -1.35 10.22 9.38
CA LYS A 44 -1.65 10.22 7.95
C LYS A 44 -0.43 10.75 7.23
N GLY A 45 0.01 10.02 6.22
CA GLY A 45 1.13 10.40 5.38
C GLY A 45 0.88 10.04 3.93
N THR A 46 1.96 10.12 3.15
CA THR A 46 1.92 9.88 1.72
C THR A 46 3.02 8.90 1.35
N PHE A 47 2.63 7.80 0.71
CA PHE A 47 3.50 6.80 0.13
C PHE A 47 3.83 7.22 -1.29
N VAL A 48 5.12 7.21 -1.64
CA VAL A 48 5.59 7.59 -2.98
C VAL A 48 5.78 6.34 -3.82
N GLN A 49 4.98 6.21 -4.88
CA GLN A 49 5.21 5.24 -5.95
C GLN A 49 6.07 5.90 -7.01
N GLU A 50 7.36 5.55 -7.06
CA GLU A 50 8.34 6.16 -7.98
C GLU A 50 8.06 5.80 -9.45
N GLU A 51 7.58 4.59 -9.71
CA GLU A 51 7.40 4.04 -11.06
C GLU A 51 6.00 3.47 -11.29
N ASP A 52 5.54 3.50 -12.54
CA ASP A 52 4.32 2.80 -12.93
C ASP A 52 4.53 1.29 -12.72
N PHE A 53 3.59 0.62 -12.05
CA PHE A 53 3.63 -0.81 -11.80
C PHE A 53 2.41 -1.50 -12.41
N VAL A 54 2.64 -2.49 -13.28
CA VAL A 54 1.58 -3.27 -13.91
C VAL A 54 1.43 -4.59 -13.17
N PHE A 55 0.25 -4.83 -12.61
CA PHE A 55 -0.11 -6.09 -11.98
C PHE A 55 -0.35 -7.17 -13.03
N GLU A 56 0.21 -8.36 -12.79
CA GLU A 56 -0.12 -9.54 -13.57
C GLU A 56 -1.58 -9.95 -13.36
N ILE A 57 -2.22 -10.46 -14.40
CA ILE A 57 -3.63 -10.91 -14.36
C ILE A 57 -3.87 -11.93 -13.25
N ASN A 58 -2.93 -12.85 -13.00
CA ASN A 58 -3.07 -13.83 -11.93
C ASN A 58 -3.14 -13.18 -10.55
N ILE A 59 -2.37 -12.10 -10.33
CA ILE A 59 -2.40 -11.32 -9.09
C ILE A 59 -3.73 -10.56 -9.02
N MET A 60 -4.18 -9.95 -10.11
CA MET A 60 -5.47 -9.27 -10.17
C MET A 60 -6.63 -10.19 -9.77
N LEU A 61 -6.66 -11.41 -10.31
CA LEU A 61 -7.66 -12.41 -9.98
C LEU A 61 -7.55 -12.88 -8.52
N TYR A 62 -6.33 -13.05 -8.01
CA TYR A 62 -6.10 -13.42 -6.60
C TYR A 62 -6.59 -12.33 -5.63
N LEU A 63 -6.42 -11.06 -6.00
CA LEU A 63 -6.89 -9.90 -5.22
C LEU A 63 -8.39 -9.59 -5.47
N GLU A 64 -9.05 -10.38 -6.32
CA GLU A 64 -10.43 -10.17 -6.79
C GLU A 64 -10.67 -8.78 -7.42
N MET A 65 -9.63 -8.18 -8.01
CA MET A 65 -9.68 -6.88 -8.66
C MET A 65 -10.12 -7.01 -10.13
N ASP A 66 -10.66 -5.94 -10.70
CA ASP A 66 -11.05 -5.95 -12.12
C ASP A 66 -9.78 -5.94 -13.00
N PRO A 67 -9.54 -7.00 -13.82
CA PRO A 67 -8.35 -7.07 -14.67
C PRO A 67 -8.26 -5.96 -15.73
N ALA A 68 -9.34 -5.24 -16.01
CA ALA A 68 -9.31 -4.06 -16.87
C ALA A 68 -8.50 -2.89 -16.26
N TYR A 69 -8.27 -2.91 -14.94
CA TYR A 69 -7.56 -1.88 -14.18
C TYR A 69 -6.31 -2.48 -13.54
N SER A 70 -5.29 -2.78 -14.34
CA SER A 70 -4.07 -3.47 -13.88
C SER A 70 -2.89 -2.54 -13.57
N LEU A 71 -3.04 -1.22 -13.72
CA LEU A 71 -1.94 -0.27 -13.62
C LEU A 71 -2.00 0.53 -12.33
N LEU A 72 -0.97 0.43 -11.50
CA LEU A 72 -0.70 1.38 -10.43
C LEU A 72 0.21 2.48 -10.97
N LYS A 73 -0.34 3.69 -11.12
CA LYS A 73 0.43 4.84 -11.62
C LYS A 73 1.46 5.30 -10.59
N LYS A 74 2.60 5.78 -11.06
CA LYS A 74 3.51 6.56 -10.23
C LYS A 74 2.79 7.76 -9.63
N GLY A 75 3.13 8.10 -8.40
CA GLY A 75 2.48 9.21 -7.71
C GLY A 75 2.43 9.02 -6.21
N LEU A 76 1.48 9.74 -5.61
CA LEU A 76 1.35 9.88 -4.18
C LEU A 76 0.08 9.17 -3.72
N TYR A 77 0.25 8.16 -2.88
CA TYR A 77 -0.86 7.38 -2.31
C TYR A 77 -1.00 7.67 -0.83
N PRO A 78 -2.20 7.93 -0.32
CA PRO A 78 -2.37 8.18 1.10
C PRO A 78 -2.10 6.89 1.88
N PHE A 79 -1.37 7.01 2.98
CA PHE A 79 -1.28 5.95 3.98
C PHE A 79 -1.72 6.46 5.35
N GLN A 80 -2.08 5.53 6.21
CA GLN A 80 -2.30 5.77 7.62
C GLN A 80 -1.61 4.70 8.47
N VAL A 81 -1.08 5.11 9.61
CA VAL A 81 -0.61 4.17 10.64
C VAL A 81 -1.72 3.96 11.66
N LYS A 82 -2.11 2.71 11.88
CA LYS A 82 -3.13 2.33 12.85
C LYS A 82 -2.78 0.98 13.47
N ASP A 83 -2.81 0.88 14.79
CA ASP A 83 -2.61 -0.38 15.52
C ASP A 83 -1.33 -1.13 15.07
N GLU A 84 -0.19 -0.40 15.02
CA GLU A 84 1.12 -0.91 14.55
C GLU A 84 1.16 -1.40 13.09
N LYS A 85 0.14 -1.05 12.30
CA LYS A 85 0.04 -1.39 10.89
C LYS A 85 0.04 -0.14 10.04
N VAL A 86 0.74 -0.22 8.92
CA VAL A 86 0.71 0.79 7.86
C VAL A 86 -0.28 0.33 6.82
N GLN A 87 -1.28 1.17 6.55
CA GLN A 87 -2.33 0.93 5.57
C GLN A 87 -2.19 1.93 4.44
N VAL A 88 -1.87 1.47 3.24
CA VAL A 88 -1.75 2.29 2.03
C VAL A 88 -2.99 2.05 1.17
N LEU A 89 -3.71 3.12 0.81
CA LEU A 89 -4.80 3.02 -0.16
C LEU A 89 -4.23 3.16 -1.57
N LEU A 90 -4.32 2.07 -2.35
CA LEU A 90 -3.92 2.01 -3.74
C LEU A 90 -5.15 2.06 -4.64
N SER A 91 -5.06 2.83 -5.72
CA SER A 91 -6.10 2.96 -6.74
C SER A 91 -5.53 2.59 -8.11
N LEU A 92 -6.09 1.55 -8.71
CA LEU A 92 -5.66 1.04 -10.00
C LEU A 92 -6.36 1.78 -11.14
N SER A 93 -5.61 1.97 -12.22
CA SER A 93 -6.03 2.62 -13.45
C SER A 93 -6.04 1.61 -14.61
N PRO A 94 -6.78 1.89 -15.69
CA PRO A 94 -6.66 1.14 -16.93
C PRO A 94 -5.22 1.18 -17.44
N ASN A 95 -4.78 0.07 -18.03
CA ASN A 95 -3.54 0.02 -18.78
C ASN A 95 -3.83 0.46 -20.23
N GLU A 96 -3.55 1.72 -20.55
CA GLU A 96 -3.69 2.30 -21.91
C GLU A 96 -2.53 1.91 -22.83
#